data_AF-A0A415DYD3-F1
#
_entry.id   AF-A0A415DYD3-F1
#
_cell.length_a   1.000
_cell.length_b   1.000
_cell.length_c   1.000
_cell.angle_alpha   90.00
_cell.angle_beta   90.00
_cell.angle_gamma   90.00
#
_symmetry.space_group_name_H-M   'P 1'
#
loop_
_entity.id
_entity.type
_entity.pdbx_description
1 polymer ?
#
loop_
_entity_poly.entity_id
_entity_poly.type
_entity_poly.pdbx_seq_one_letter_code
_entity_poly.pdbx_strand_id
1 'polypeptide(L)'
;MQEAVMKKTNFFEGWYFKEQCKELTIAFIPEVSYDEKGNLSGSLQIVLPDRSYYYTYKNPINMNLNRTMFIVMDKNVFTDACIHIDIAEKDLQIKGDIYFDREAGRKFNVMGPLSIFPLPCKHGILAMKQQLSGSLEIDGEVYDFDGGTGYLETDYGKSFPRRYMWSQCNWFGRTDCQIAVAAATIPMGPLNIMGTFACINYKGQRYKFATYKGAEVEKIGEEGFKITQGPYIFEGRRKGGMAVELKSPEMGKMASATREYLVCNVEYRLRKRGEELFHVKSRNGSYEFL
;
A
#
# COMPACT_ATOMS: atom_id res chain seq x y z
N MET A 1 -12.32 37.63 -2.58
CA MET A 1 -12.70 36.70 -3.67
C MET A 1 -12.52 35.30 -3.11
N GLN A 2 -13.59 34.70 -2.58
CA GLN A 2 -13.54 33.35 -2.01
C GLN A 2 -13.31 32.36 -3.15
N GLU A 3 -12.18 31.66 -3.15
CA GLU A 3 -12.01 30.46 -3.95
C GLU A 3 -13.11 29.49 -3.53
N ALA A 4 -14.04 29.21 -4.43
CA ALA A 4 -15.01 28.15 -4.24
C ALA A 4 -14.23 26.84 -4.15
N VAL A 5 -13.98 26.36 -2.93
CA VAL A 5 -13.47 25.02 -2.69
C VAL A 5 -14.51 24.06 -3.26
N MET A 6 -14.25 23.51 -4.44
CA MET A 6 -15.14 22.51 -5.04
C MET A 6 -15.32 21.37 -4.04
N LYS A 7 -16.56 21.15 -3.62
CA LYS A 7 -16.92 20.06 -2.70
C LYS A 7 -16.62 18.74 -3.39
N LYS A 8 -15.64 17.97 -2.89
CA LYS A 8 -15.36 16.61 -3.38
C LYS A 8 -16.60 15.73 -3.15
N THR A 9 -16.98 14.94 -4.14
CA THR A 9 -18.08 13.97 -4.06
C THR A 9 -17.64 12.64 -4.70
N ASN A 10 -18.14 11.52 -4.17
CA ASN A 10 -17.79 10.17 -4.62
C ASN A 10 -16.28 9.95 -4.76
N PHE A 11 -15.54 10.40 -3.75
CA PHE A 11 -14.08 10.42 -3.76
C PHE A 11 -13.54 9.80 -2.47
N PHE A 12 -12.51 8.98 -2.57
CA PHE A 12 -11.76 8.49 -1.44
C PHE A 12 -10.27 8.82 -1.58
N GLU A 13 -9.60 8.90 -0.45
CA GLU A 13 -8.15 9.01 -0.32
C GLU A 13 -7.74 8.13 0.85
N GLY A 14 -6.90 7.14 0.58
CA GLY A 14 -6.43 6.17 1.56
C GLY A 14 -4.91 6.05 1.53
N TRP A 15 -4.37 5.55 2.62
CA TRP A 15 -2.95 5.26 2.79
C TRP A 15 -2.79 3.86 3.34
N TYR A 16 -1.75 3.18 2.92
CA TYR A 16 -1.41 1.86 3.45
C TYR A 16 -0.03 1.97 4.08
N PHE A 17 0.00 1.95 5.40
CA PHE A 17 1.20 1.84 6.23
C PHE A 17 1.42 0.38 6.54
N LYS A 18 2.57 -0.17 6.17
CA LYS A 18 2.98 -1.51 6.61
C LYS A 18 4.25 -1.39 7.41
N GLU A 19 4.11 -1.66 8.70
CA GLU A 19 5.16 -1.53 9.68
C GLU A 19 5.59 -2.91 10.16
N GLN A 20 6.90 -3.13 10.16
CA GLN A 20 7.48 -4.42 10.51
C GLN A 20 8.55 -4.22 11.58
N CYS A 21 8.47 -5.04 12.61
CA CYS A 21 9.58 -5.31 13.52
C CYS A 21 9.92 -6.81 13.47
N LYS A 22 10.79 -7.27 14.38
CA LYS A 22 11.23 -8.67 14.38
C LYS A 22 10.12 -9.62 14.82
N GLU A 23 9.23 -9.17 15.69
CA GLU A 23 8.15 -9.96 16.31
C GLU A 23 6.82 -9.80 15.58
N LEU A 24 6.56 -8.65 14.94
CA LEU A 24 5.26 -8.30 14.38
C LEU A 24 5.37 -7.63 13.01
N THR A 25 4.39 -7.92 12.15
CA THR A 25 4.04 -7.08 11.01
C THR A 25 2.60 -6.63 11.19
N ILE A 26 2.37 -5.33 11.09
CA ILE A 26 1.06 -4.71 11.21
C ILE A 26 0.87 -3.72 10.07
N ALA A 27 -0.34 -3.63 9.53
CA ALA A 27 -0.70 -2.56 8.61
C ALA A 27 -1.81 -1.68 9.16
N PHE A 28 -1.68 -0.38 8.94
CA PHE A 28 -2.70 0.62 9.21
C PHE A 28 -3.15 1.25 7.91
N ILE A 29 -4.46 1.24 7.67
CA ILE A 29 -5.05 1.76 6.44
C ILE A 29 -6.07 2.85 6.80
N PRO A 30 -5.63 4.07 7.10
CA PRO A 30 -6.55 5.20 7.22
C PRO A 30 -7.10 5.57 5.84
N GLU A 31 -8.40 5.78 5.74
CA GLU A 31 -9.10 6.30 4.57
C GLU A 31 -10.03 7.46 4.96
N VAL A 32 -10.11 8.45 4.09
CA VAL A 32 -11.14 9.49 4.13
C VAL A 32 -11.94 9.49 2.83
N SER A 33 -13.26 9.56 2.96
CA SER A 33 -14.18 9.44 1.84
C SER A 33 -15.25 10.54 1.88
N TYR A 34 -15.72 10.90 0.69
CA TYR A 34 -16.78 11.88 0.46
C TYR A 34 -17.92 11.21 -0.27
N ASP A 35 -19.11 11.22 0.32
CA ASP A 35 -20.31 10.66 -0.31
C ASP A 35 -20.83 11.53 -1.48
N GLU A 36 -21.93 11.12 -2.10
CA GLU A 36 -22.59 11.86 -3.20
C GLU A 36 -22.99 13.30 -2.81
N LYS A 37 -23.28 13.53 -1.52
CA LYS A 37 -23.65 14.84 -0.96
C LYS A 37 -22.42 15.63 -0.50
N GLY A 38 -21.23 15.05 -0.61
CA GLY A 38 -19.95 15.59 -0.16
C GLY A 38 -19.80 15.59 1.36
N ASN A 39 -20.53 14.74 2.07
CA ASN A 39 -20.30 14.52 3.50
C ASN A 39 -19.01 13.72 3.67
N LEU A 40 -18.15 14.19 4.55
CA LEU A 40 -16.88 13.56 4.89
C LEU A 40 -17.11 12.43 5.90
N SER A 41 -16.47 11.29 5.67
CA SER A 41 -16.33 10.21 6.64
C SER A 41 -14.91 9.67 6.60
N GLY A 42 -14.51 8.99 7.68
CA GLY A 42 -13.22 8.31 7.77
C GLY A 42 -13.40 6.86 8.16
N SER A 43 -12.43 6.03 7.83
CA SER A 43 -12.31 4.66 8.30
C SER A 43 -10.87 4.30 8.55
N LEU A 44 -10.64 3.39 9.49
CA LEU A 44 -9.32 2.83 9.77
C LEU A 44 -9.42 1.32 9.71
N GLN A 45 -8.69 0.70 8.78
CA GLN A 45 -8.40 -0.73 8.86
C GLN A 45 -7.08 -0.97 9.57
N ILE A 46 -7.07 -2.01 10.40
CA ILE A 46 -5.86 -2.49 11.06
C ILE A 46 -5.73 -3.96 10.71
N VAL A 47 -4.59 -4.32 10.14
CA VAL A 47 -4.35 -5.67 9.65
C VAL A 47 -3.21 -6.26 10.45
N LEU A 48 -3.49 -7.37 11.09
CA LEU A 48 -2.51 -8.26 11.72
C LEU A 48 -2.33 -9.48 10.80
N PRO A 49 -1.28 -10.31 11.01
CA PRO A 49 -1.03 -11.46 10.15
C PRO A 49 -2.18 -12.47 10.08
N ASP A 50 -3.06 -12.46 11.08
CA ASP A 50 -4.14 -13.43 11.26
C ASP A 50 -5.56 -12.86 11.28
N ARG A 51 -5.72 -11.53 11.33
CA ARG A 51 -7.03 -10.88 11.49
C ARG A 51 -6.98 -9.43 11.05
N SER A 52 -8.15 -8.86 10.79
CA SER A 52 -8.31 -7.44 10.49
C SER A 52 -9.43 -6.83 11.34
N TYR A 53 -9.31 -5.53 11.57
CA TYR A 53 -10.28 -4.70 12.25
C TYR A 53 -10.69 -3.55 11.35
N TYR A 54 -11.92 -3.06 11.50
CA TYR A 54 -12.46 -1.96 10.71
C TYR A 54 -13.27 -1.02 11.61
N TYR A 55 -12.79 0.21 11.75
CA TYR A 55 -13.46 1.26 12.52
C TYR A 55 -13.87 2.42 11.62
N THR A 56 -14.95 3.12 12.00
CA THR A 56 -15.48 4.27 11.23
C THR A 56 -15.53 5.52 12.08
N TYR A 57 -15.28 6.66 11.44
CA TYR A 57 -15.16 7.96 12.07
C TYR A 57 -16.03 8.98 11.33
N LYS A 58 -16.83 9.74 12.06
CA LYS A 58 -17.74 10.73 11.47
C LYS A 58 -17.04 12.03 11.07
N ASN A 59 -16.02 12.43 11.83
CA ASN A 59 -15.36 13.74 11.67
C ASN A 59 -13.84 13.58 11.58
N PRO A 60 -13.30 12.87 10.59
CA PRO A 60 -11.85 12.84 10.41
C PRO A 60 -11.34 14.22 10.01
N ILE A 61 -10.08 14.51 10.34
CA ILE A 61 -9.35 15.65 9.80
C ILE A 61 -8.47 15.14 8.66
N ASN A 62 -8.56 15.75 7.49
CA ASN A 62 -7.63 15.54 6.38
C ASN A 62 -7.05 16.91 5.99
N MET A 63 -5.78 17.12 6.28
CA MET A 63 -5.04 18.35 5.95
C MET A 63 -3.86 18.08 5.02
N ASN A 64 -4.05 17.20 4.03
CA ASN A 64 -3.00 16.90 3.07
C ASN A 64 -2.69 18.11 2.17
N LEU A 65 -1.49 18.67 2.33
CA LEU A 65 -1.04 19.88 1.65
C LEU A 65 0.35 19.66 1.06
N ASN A 66 0.49 19.88 -0.26
CA ASN A 66 1.79 19.96 -0.94
C ASN A 66 2.82 18.91 -0.50
N ARG A 67 2.36 17.66 -0.35
CA ARG A 67 3.16 16.49 0.06
C ARG A 67 3.43 16.38 1.57
N THR A 68 2.66 16.99 2.44
CA THR A 68 2.66 16.64 3.87
C THR A 68 1.35 15.94 4.15
N MET A 69 1.42 14.73 4.67
CA MET A 69 0.24 13.96 5.04
C MET A 69 -0.11 14.26 6.50
N PHE A 70 -1.37 14.56 6.78
CA PHE A 70 -1.85 14.78 8.13
C PHE A 70 -3.31 14.38 8.25
N ILE A 71 -3.54 13.25 8.91
CA ILE A 71 -4.86 12.66 9.08
C ILE A 71 -5.08 12.41 10.57
N VAL A 72 -6.26 12.80 11.06
CA VAL A 72 -6.69 12.51 12.42
C VAL A 72 -8.02 11.78 12.39
N MET A 73 -8.10 10.68 13.12
CA MET A 73 -9.30 9.86 13.30
C MET A 73 -9.55 9.67 14.79
N ASP A 74 -10.35 10.58 15.34
CA ASP A 74 -10.53 10.74 16.79
C ASP A 74 -9.19 10.96 17.49
N LYS A 75 -8.68 9.98 18.25
CA LYS A 75 -7.37 10.06 18.91
C LYS A 75 -6.21 9.61 18.03
N ASN A 76 -6.47 8.91 16.93
CA ASN A 76 -5.43 8.36 16.07
C ASN A 76 -4.89 9.42 15.12
N VAL A 77 -3.56 9.51 14.97
CA VAL A 77 -2.90 10.49 14.11
C VAL A 77 -1.95 9.78 13.15
N PHE A 78 -2.06 10.10 11.86
CA PHE A 78 -1.20 9.59 10.82
C PHE A 78 -0.54 10.75 10.08
N THR A 79 0.79 10.71 10.00
CA THR A 79 1.59 11.67 9.23
C THR A 79 2.66 10.94 8.43
N ASP A 80 3.39 11.64 7.56
CA ASP A 80 4.55 11.06 6.89
C ASP A 80 5.82 11.00 7.79
N ALA A 81 5.69 11.35 9.08
CA ALA A 81 6.75 11.28 10.07
C ALA A 81 6.42 10.38 11.28
N CYS A 82 5.14 10.10 11.54
CA CYS A 82 4.72 9.24 12.64
C CYS A 82 3.32 8.66 12.45
N ILE A 83 3.08 7.57 13.17
CA ILE A 83 1.77 7.04 13.51
C ILE A 83 1.63 7.17 15.04
N HIS A 84 0.53 7.76 15.49
CA HIS A 84 0.05 7.66 16.87
C HIS A 84 -1.28 6.91 16.87
N ILE A 85 -1.37 5.85 17.67
CA ILE A 85 -2.60 5.05 17.82
C ILE A 85 -3.03 5.06 19.27
N ASP A 86 -4.33 5.30 19.49
CA ASP A 86 -5.02 5.12 20.77
C ASP A 86 -6.41 4.56 20.44
N ILE A 87 -6.49 3.24 20.47
CA ILE A 87 -7.70 2.46 20.20
C ILE A 87 -8.04 1.70 21.47
N ALA A 88 -9.24 1.96 21.97
CA ALA A 88 -9.78 1.34 23.16
C ALA A 88 -11.15 0.70 22.87
N GLU A 89 -11.17 -0.21 21.90
CA GLU A 89 -12.37 -0.90 21.44
C GLU A 89 -12.52 -2.26 22.15
N LYS A 90 -13.74 -2.81 22.14
CA LYS A 90 -14.03 -4.08 22.85
C LYS A 90 -13.21 -5.25 22.29
N ASP A 91 -12.89 -5.22 21.01
CA ASP A 91 -12.24 -6.29 20.26
C ASP A 91 -10.73 -6.07 20.02
N LEU A 92 -10.23 -4.88 20.34
CA LEU A 92 -8.84 -4.49 20.15
C LEU A 92 -8.46 -3.31 21.06
N GLN A 93 -7.34 -3.47 21.76
CA GLN A 93 -6.67 -2.36 22.46
C GLN A 93 -5.31 -2.13 21.82
N ILE A 94 -5.07 -0.93 21.28
CA ILE A 94 -3.74 -0.53 20.78
C ILE A 94 -3.39 0.86 21.31
N LYS A 95 -2.17 1.00 21.83
CA LYS A 95 -1.64 2.30 22.21
C LYS A 95 -0.16 2.44 21.90
N GLY A 96 0.24 3.56 21.32
CA GLY A 96 1.64 3.91 21.17
C GLY A 96 1.94 4.72 19.93
N ASP A 97 3.23 4.82 19.64
CA ASP A 97 3.78 5.68 18.61
C ASP A 97 4.83 4.92 17.79
N ILE A 98 4.75 5.07 16.47
CA ILE A 98 5.81 4.65 15.53
C ILE A 98 6.30 5.91 14.82
N TYR A 99 7.61 6.14 14.82
CA TYR A 99 8.26 7.25 14.15
C TYR A 99 9.05 6.77 12.94
N PHE A 100 9.09 7.61 11.90
CA PHE A 100 9.75 7.31 10.64
C PHE A 100 10.98 8.19 10.43
N ASP A 101 12.07 7.60 9.93
CA ASP A 101 13.18 8.40 9.42
C ASP A 101 12.76 9.13 8.13
N ARG A 102 12.85 10.47 8.14
CA ARG A 102 12.47 11.28 6.98
C ARG A 102 13.41 11.10 5.78
N GLU A 103 14.53 10.40 5.95
CA GLU A 103 15.57 10.26 4.92
C GLU A 103 15.32 9.12 3.92
N ALA A 104 14.33 8.26 4.15
CA ALA A 104 14.14 7.06 3.34
C ALA A 104 12.97 7.19 2.34
N GLY A 105 13.30 7.58 1.10
CA GLY A 105 12.46 7.35 -0.09
C GLY A 105 11.81 8.58 -0.70
N ARG A 106 12.19 8.91 -1.95
CA ARG A 106 11.49 9.92 -2.75
C ARG A 106 10.10 9.40 -3.13
N LYS A 107 9.05 10.14 -2.75
CA LYS A 107 7.67 10.01 -3.28
C LYS A 107 7.75 9.79 -4.78
N PHE A 108 7.23 8.66 -5.23
CA PHE A 108 7.36 8.21 -6.60
C PHE A 108 5.98 8.06 -7.23
N ASN A 109 5.72 8.87 -8.26
CA ASN A 109 4.56 8.70 -9.11
C ASN A 109 4.79 7.47 -10.02
N VAL A 110 4.31 6.32 -9.56
CA VAL A 110 4.32 5.05 -10.31
C VAL A 110 3.43 5.09 -11.55
N MET A 111 2.41 5.94 -11.56
CA MET A 111 1.47 6.09 -12.67
C MET A 111 2.06 6.92 -13.81
N GLY A 112 3.09 7.74 -13.54
CA GLY A 112 3.72 8.62 -14.54
C GLY A 112 2.67 9.45 -15.29
N PRO A 113 2.66 9.47 -16.64
CA PRO A 113 1.66 10.20 -17.41
C PRO A 113 0.23 9.71 -17.18
N LEU A 114 0.03 8.46 -16.71
CA LEU A 114 -1.31 7.94 -16.40
C LEU A 114 -1.98 8.69 -15.25
N SER A 115 -1.20 9.37 -14.39
CA SER A 115 -1.74 10.21 -13.32
C SER A 115 -2.56 11.42 -13.81
N ILE A 116 -2.41 11.81 -15.08
CA ILE A 116 -3.16 12.92 -15.69
C ILE A 116 -4.55 12.45 -16.15
N PHE A 117 -4.70 11.18 -16.52
CA PHE A 117 -5.98 10.66 -16.99
C PHE A 117 -6.99 10.46 -15.83
N PRO A 118 -8.31 10.54 -16.11
CA PRO A 118 -9.38 10.37 -15.13
C PRO A 118 -9.59 8.88 -14.83
N LEU A 119 -8.59 8.23 -14.23
CA LEU A 119 -8.66 6.83 -13.84
C LEU A 119 -9.54 6.63 -12.58
N PRO A 120 -10.24 5.49 -12.45
CA PRO A 120 -11.07 5.21 -11.28
C PRO A 120 -10.29 5.18 -9.96
N CYS A 121 -9.03 4.75 -10.00
CA CYS A 121 -8.11 4.76 -8.88
C CYS A 121 -6.73 5.21 -9.37
N LYS A 122 -6.07 6.06 -8.59
CA LYS A 122 -4.69 6.49 -8.80
C LYS A 122 -3.86 6.02 -7.61
N HIS A 123 -2.70 5.48 -7.93
CA HIS A 123 -1.78 4.88 -6.97
C HIS A 123 -0.49 5.69 -6.86
N GLY A 124 0.09 5.75 -5.67
CA GLY A 124 1.36 6.40 -5.41
C GLY A 124 2.16 5.71 -4.31
N ILE A 125 3.47 5.52 -4.54
CA ILE A 125 4.38 5.03 -3.49
C ILE A 125 5.00 6.25 -2.82
N LEU A 126 4.76 6.41 -1.52
CA LEU A 126 5.33 7.51 -0.75
C LEU A 126 6.69 7.12 -0.19
N ALA A 127 6.85 5.89 0.31
CA ALA A 127 8.12 5.36 0.78
C ALA A 127 8.26 3.85 0.50
N MET A 128 9.36 3.45 -0.15
CA MET A 128 9.69 2.03 -0.40
C MET A 128 10.25 1.33 0.84
N LYS A 129 10.83 2.11 1.75
CA LYS A 129 11.44 1.68 3.01
C LYS A 129 11.58 2.91 3.90
N GLN A 130 11.28 2.76 5.19
CA GLN A 130 11.55 3.70 6.27
C GLN A 130 12.16 2.92 7.43
N GLN A 131 13.08 3.51 8.18
CA GLN A 131 13.50 2.98 9.48
C GLN A 131 12.51 3.43 10.53
N LEU A 132 12.20 2.49 11.42
CA LEU A 132 11.21 2.68 12.47
C LEU A 132 11.88 2.88 13.83
N SER A 133 11.19 3.62 14.67
CA SER A 133 11.45 3.71 16.11
C SER A 133 10.16 3.89 16.88
N GLY A 134 10.16 3.55 18.18
CA GLY A 134 8.98 3.57 19.04
C GLY A 134 8.38 2.18 19.23
N SER A 135 7.16 2.13 19.75
CA SER A 135 6.54 0.89 20.19
C SER A 135 5.02 0.97 20.19
N LEU A 136 4.37 -0.18 20.06
CA LEU A 136 2.94 -0.33 20.26
C LEU A 136 2.68 -1.34 21.38
N GLU A 137 1.78 -1.01 22.30
CA GLU A 137 1.12 -1.98 23.18
C GLU A 137 -0.16 -2.44 22.50
N ILE A 138 -0.29 -3.75 22.25
CA ILE A 138 -1.45 -4.38 21.61
C ILE A 138 -1.98 -5.46 22.54
N ASP A 139 -3.22 -5.32 23.00
CA ASP A 139 -3.88 -6.23 23.94
C ASP A 139 -3.02 -6.58 25.18
N GLY A 140 -2.23 -5.60 25.66
CA GLY A 140 -1.33 -5.72 26.82
C GLY A 140 0.08 -6.21 26.50
N GLU A 141 0.36 -6.60 25.26
CA GLU A 141 1.70 -7.03 24.81
C GLU A 141 2.43 -5.88 24.10
N VAL A 142 3.69 -5.65 24.46
CA VAL A 142 4.50 -4.55 23.89
C VAL A 142 5.36 -5.06 22.73
N TYR A 143 5.22 -4.40 21.58
CA TYR A 143 6.01 -4.63 20.38
C TYR A 143 6.93 -3.44 20.13
N ASP A 144 8.23 -3.71 20.17
CA ASP A 144 9.29 -2.73 19.90
C ASP A 144 9.53 -2.64 18.38
N PHE A 145 9.42 -1.44 17.83
CA PHE A 145 9.67 -1.14 16.42
C PHE A 145 11.04 -0.49 16.18
N ASP A 146 11.87 -0.32 17.20
CA ASP A 146 13.24 0.19 17.02
C ASP A 146 14.06 -0.70 16.09
N GLY A 147 14.57 -0.11 15.00
CA GLY A 147 15.31 -0.83 13.96
C GLY A 147 14.41 -1.64 13.01
N GLY A 148 13.10 -1.51 13.12
CA GLY A 148 12.11 -2.04 12.18
C GLY A 148 12.16 -1.36 10.81
N THR A 149 11.31 -1.81 9.89
CA THR A 149 11.16 -1.21 8.56
C THR A 149 9.70 -0.96 8.19
N GLY A 150 9.44 0.21 7.64
CA GLY A 150 8.13 0.66 7.18
C GLY A 150 8.00 0.73 5.66
N TYR A 151 6.77 0.69 5.17
CA TYR A 151 6.39 0.93 3.78
C TYR A 151 5.13 1.79 3.74
N LEU A 152 5.07 2.75 2.82
CA LEU A 152 3.93 3.66 2.70
C LEU A 152 3.53 3.89 1.25
N GLU A 153 2.26 3.62 0.95
CA GLU A 153 1.61 3.95 -0.32
C GLU A 153 0.27 4.67 -0.10
N THR A 154 -0.28 5.21 -1.19
CA THR A 154 -1.57 5.91 -1.19
C THR A 154 -2.36 5.55 -2.43
N ASP A 155 -3.67 5.40 -2.24
CA ASP A 155 -4.65 5.19 -3.28
C ASP A 155 -5.76 6.24 -3.15
N TYR A 156 -6.16 6.80 -4.28
CA TYR A 156 -7.23 7.79 -4.30
C TYR A 156 -8.00 7.80 -5.61
N GLY A 157 -9.29 8.08 -5.54
CA GLY A 157 -10.16 8.05 -6.71
C GLY A 157 -11.62 7.80 -6.34
N LYS A 158 -12.33 7.09 -7.23
CA LYS A 158 -13.76 6.76 -7.12
C LYS A 158 -14.02 5.29 -6.81
N SER A 159 -13.29 4.37 -7.45
CA SER A 159 -13.55 2.92 -7.36
C SER A 159 -12.28 2.09 -7.55
N PHE A 160 -12.21 0.96 -6.84
CA PHE A 160 -11.13 -0.01 -6.95
C PHE A 160 -11.28 -0.91 -8.22
N PRO A 161 -10.17 -1.38 -8.83
CA PRO A 161 -10.21 -2.25 -10.01
C PRO A 161 -10.82 -3.65 -9.73
N ARG A 162 -11.46 -4.23 -10.76
CA ARG A 162 -12.11 -5.56 -10.70
C ARG A 162 -11.17 -6.77 -10.63
N ARG A 163 -9.98 -6.64 -11.20
CA ARG A 163 -8.93 -7.66 -11.15
C ARG A 163 -7.64 -6.97 -10.81
N TYR A 164 -6.99 -7.44 -9.75
CA TYR A 164 -5.89 -6.75 -9.09
C TYR A 164 -4.91 -7.75 -8.52
N MET A 165 -3.63 -7.42 -8.61
CA MET A 165 -2.56 -8.11 -7.91
C MET A 165 -1.62 -7.06 -7.38
N TRP A 166 -1.24 -7.19 -6.11
CA TRP A 166 -0.18 -6.38 -5.52
C TRP A 166 0.76 -7.25 -4.72
N SER A 167 2.02 -6.84 -4.69
CA SER A 167 2.99 -7.48 -3.83
C SER A 167 4.07 -6.49 -3.42
N GLN A 168 4.44 -6.56 -2.15
CA GLN A 168 5.42 -5.67 -1.55
C GLN A 168 6.34 -6.45 -0.61
N CYS A 169 7.63 -6.12 -0.65
CA CYS A 169 8.57 -6.57 0.35
C CYS A 169 9.79 -5.64 0.41
N ASN A 170 10.20 -5.26 1.61
CA ASN A 170 11.44 -4.53 1.90
C ASN A 170 12.26 -5.17 3.02
N TRP A 171 11.85 -6.36 3.49
CA TRP A 171 12.53 -7.14 4.52
C TRP A 171 13.24 -8.37 3.92
N PHE A 172 14.46 -8.20 3.42
CA PHE A 172 15.28 -9.30 2.84
C PHE A 172 16.52 -9.63 3.69
N GLY A 173 16.41 -9.44 5.01
CA GLY A 173 17.53 -9.60 5.93
C GLY A 173 18.65 -8.61 5.62
N ARG A 174 19.85 -9.11 5.34
CA ARG A 174 21.02 -8.27 4.99
C ARG A 174 21.04 -7.79 3.54
N THR A 175 20.10 -8.24 2.70
CA THR A 175 20.08 -7.86 1.29
C THR A 175 19.41 -6.49 1.14
N ASP A 176 20.13 -5.51 0.62
CA ASP A 176 19.56 -4.22 0.23
C ASP A 176 18.64 -4.40 -0.98
N CYS A 177 17.35 -4.61 -0.70
CA CYS A 177 16.32 -4.74 -1.70
C CYS A 177 14.98 -4.18 -1.19
N GLN A 178 14.28 -3.46 -2.05
CA GLN A 178 12.89 -3.05 -1.84
C GLN A 178 12.11 -3.29 -3.13
N ILE A 179 10.94 -3.91 -3.02
CA ILE A 179 10.09 -4.27 -4.15
C ILE A 179 8.66 -3.88 -3.82
N ALA A 180 8.02 -3.19 -4.77
CA ALA A 180 6.60 -2.93 -4.80
C ALA A 180 6.14 -3.09 -6.24
N VAL A 181 5.08 -3.88 -6.46
CA VAL A 181 4.56 -4.20 -7.78
C VAL A 181 3.05 -4.31 -7.68
N ALA A 182 2.37 -3.76 -8.68
CA ALA A 182 0.95 -4.00 -8.85
C ALA A 182 0.62 -4.22 -10.32
N ALA A 183 -0.46 -4.96 -10.56
CA ALA A 183 -1.11 -5.08 -11.84
C ALA A 183 -2.62 -5.01 -11.64
N ALA A 184 -3.30 -4.21 -12.46
CA ALA A 184 -4.71 -3.95 -12.30
C ALA A 184 -5.39 -3.78 -13.66
N THR A 185 -6.66 -4.16 -13.73
CA THR A 185 -7.47 -3.81 -14.92
C THR A 185 -7.79 -2.32 -14.92
N ILE A 186 -7.36 -1.62 -15.96
CA ILE A 186 -7.58 -0.18 -16.15
C ILE A 186 -8.56 0.01 -17.32
N PRO A 187 -9.65 0.78 -17.13
CA PRO A 187 -10.53 1.14 -18.23
C PRO A 187 -9.84 2.16 -19.13
N MET A 188 -9.75 1.84 -20.42
CA MET A 188 -9.18 2.69 -21.47
C MET A 188 -10.21 2.87 -22.59
N GLY A 189 -11.20 3.74 -22.34
CA GLY A 189 -12.35 3.91 -23.23
C GLY A 189 -13.24 2.66 -23.26
N PRO A 190 -13.59 2.11 -24.44
CA PRO A 190 -14.43 0.91 -24.54
C PRO A 190 -13.67 -0.39 -24.22
N LEU A 191 -12.33 -0.34 -24.11
CA LEU A 191 -11.49 -1.50 -23.85
C LEU A 191 -10.93 -1.45 -22.43
N ASN A 192 -10.67 -2.63 -21.87
CA ASN A 192 -9.95 -2.79 -20.61
C ASN A 192 -8.54 -3.31 -20.91
N ILE A 193 -7.53 -2.70 -20.31
CA ILE A 193 -6.14 -3.17 -20.39
C ILE A 193 -5.66 -3.63 -19.01
N MET A 194 -4.74 -4.59 -18.97
CA MET A 194 -4.03 -4.92 -17.73
C MET A 194 -2.84 -3.97 -17.57
N GLY A 195 -3.04 -2.92 -16.76
CA GLY A 195 -1.97 -2.01 -16.38
C GLY A 195 -1.06 -2.61 -15.32
N THR A 196 0.18 -2.14 -15.24
CA THR A 196 1.14 -2.57 -14.24
C THR A 196 2.20 -1.50 -13.95
N PHE A 197 2.73 -1.53 -12.75
CA PHE A 197 4.02 -0.96 -12.41
C PHE A 197 4.81 -1.93 -11.53
N ALA A 198 6.14 -1.81 -11.56
CA ALA A 198 7.01 -2.35 -10.52
C ALA A 198 8.12 -1.35 -10.22
N CYS A 199 8.36 -1.08 -8.95
CA CYS A 199 9.51 -0.34 -8.45
C CYS A 199 10.41 -1.30 -7.68
N ILE A 200 11.64 -1.48 -8.15
CA ILE A 200 12.60 -2.38 -7.53
C ILE A 200 13.86 -1.57 -7.26
N ASN A 201 14.25 -1.46 -6.00
CA ASN A 201 15.58 -1.04 -5.61
C ASN A 201 16.35 -2.29 -5.22
N TYR A 202 17.53 -2.50 -5.78
CA TYR A 202 18.40 -3.62 -5.45
C TYR A 202 19.85 -3.16 -5.51
N LYS A 203 20.55 -3.24 -4.37
CA LYS A 203 21.97 -2.85 -4.22
C LYS A 203 22.30 -1.51 -4.86
N GLY A 204 21.53 -0.47 -4.52
CA GLY A 204 21.68 0.88 -5.06
C GLY A 204 21.19 1.11 -6.50
N GLN A 205 20.81 0.07 -7.25
CA GLN A 205 20.22 0.21 -8.59
C GLN A 205 18.69 0.19 -8.53
N ARG A 206 18.05 1.13 -9.25
CA ARG A 206 16.60 1.15 -9.42
C ARG A 206 16.16 0.61 -10.78
N TYR A 207 15.20 -0.30 -10.78
CA TYR A 207 14.49 -0.80 -11.95
C TYR A 207 13.02 -0.36 -11.87
N LYS A 208 12.48 0.09 -13.00
CA LYS A 208 11.10 0.58 -13.10
C LYS A 208 10.41 -0.11 -14.27
N PHE A 209 9.37 -0.86 -13.96
CA PHE A 209 8.42 -1.38 -14.93
C PHE A 209 7.18 -0.48 -14.89
N ALA A 210 6.66 -0.10 -16.04
CA ALA A 210 5.39 0.61 -16.12
C ALA A 210 4.74 0.39 -17.48
N THR A 211 3.41 0.28 -17.53
CA THR A 211 2.69 0.13 -18.81
C THR A 211 3.04 1.21 -19.82
N TYR A 212 3.16 2.47 -19.37
CA TYR A 212 3.55 3.60 -20.24
C TYR A 212 5.03 3.58 -20.68
N LYS A 213 5.82 2.60 -20.20
CA LYS A 213 7.20 2.31 -20.63
C LYS A 213 7.31 1.00 -21.40
N GLY A 214 6.18 0.42 -21.81
CA GLY A 214 6.11 -0.86 -22.52
C GLY A 214 6.23 -2.08 -21.61
N ALA A 215 5.86 -1.97 -20.34
CA ALA A 215 5.71 -3.15 -19.51
C ALA A 215 4.39 -3.88 -19.80
N GLU A 216 4.46 -5.20 -19.92
CA GLU A 216 3.34 -6.07 -20.23
C GLU A 216 3.17 -7.13 -19.15
N VAL A 217 1.92 -7.41 -18.81
CA VAL A 217 1.56 -8.45 -17.84
C VAL A 217 1.31 -9.75 -18.59
N GLU A 218 2.24 -10.70 -18.50
CA GLU A 218 2.04 -12.04 -19.06
C GLU A 218 1.14 -12.90 -18.16
N LYS A 219 1.28 -12.76 -16.84
CA LYS A 219 0.51 -13.54 -15.87
C LYS A 219 0.35 -12.80 -14.56
N ILE A 220 -0.84 -12.91 -13.97
CA ILE A 220 -1.12 -12.67 -12.54
C ILE A 220 -2.05 -13.76 -12.01
N GLY A 221 -1.85 -14.15 -10.76
CA GLY A 221 -2.68 -15.11 -10.04
C GLY A 221 -2.41 -15.06 -8.53
N GLU A 222 -3.16 -15.87 -7.77
CA GLU A 222 -3.00 -15.98 -6.32
C GLU A 222 -1.62 -16.44 -5.86
N GLU A 223 -0.87 -17.14 -6.72
CA GLU A 223 0.44 -17.71 -6.39
C GLU A 223 1.63 -16.95 -7.01
N GLY A 224 1.37 -15.88 -7.78
CA GLY A 224 2.45 -15.10 -8.37
C GLY A 224 2.09 -14.38 -9.67
N PHE A 225 3.11 -13.78 -10.26
CA PHE A 225 3.01 -12.96 -11.46
C PHE A 225 4.25 -13.07 -12.35
N LYS A 226 4.10 -12.63 -13.59
CA LYS A 226 5.17 -12.42 -14.56
C LYS A 226 4.90 -11.17 -15.39
N ILE A 227 5.86 -10.24 -15.36
CA ILE A 227 5.82 -8.96 -16.06
C ILE A 227 7.07 -8.85 -16.93
N THR A 228 6.93 -8.38 -18.16
CA THR A 228 8.06 -8.14 -19.07
C THR A 228 8.15 -6.67 -19.45
N GLN A 229 9.35 -6.19 -19.78
CA GLN A 229 9.56 -4.86 -20.35
C GLN A 229 10.85 -4.87 -21.18
N GLY A 230 10.72 -4.93 -22.51
CA GLY A 230 11.86 -5.10 -23.41
C GLY A 230 12.67 -6.35 -23.07
N PRO A 231 13.98 -6.26 -22.76
CA PRO A 231 14.80 -7.43 -22.45
C PRO A 231 14.59 -7.99 -21.03
N TYR A 232 13.79 -7.32 -20.19
CA TYR A 232 13.63 -7.66 -18.79
C TYR A 232 12.42 -8.56 -18.56
N ILE A 233 12.60 -9.53 -17.66
CA ILE A 233 11.53 -10.39 -17.13
C ILE A 233 11.57 -10.30 -15.61
N PHE A 234 10.48 -9.85 -15.00
CA PHE A 234 10.29 -9.77 -13.56
C PHE A 234 9.18 -10.73 -13.12
N GLU A 235 9.53 -11.63 -12.21
CA GLU A 235 8.64 -12.68 -11.70
C GLU A 235 8.58 -12.65 -10.19
N GLY A 236 7.40 -12.91 -9.65
CA GLY A 236 7.16 -13.10 -8.23
C GLY A 236 6.35 -14.36 -7.99
N ARG A 237 6.64 -15.06 -6.89
CA ARG A 237 5.86 -16.20 -6.40
C ARG A 237 5.53 -16.01 -4.95
N ARG A 238 4.31 -16.37 -4.57
CA ARG A 238 3.83 -16.38 -3.19
C ARG A 238 3.62 -17.82 -2.74
N LYS A 239 3.95 -18.13 -1.48
CA LYS A 239 3.60 -19.40 -0.84
C LYS A 239 3.23 -19.23 0.63
N GLY A 240 2.11 -19.83 1.02
CA GLY A 240 1.62 -19.78 2.40
C GLY A 240 1.22 -18.36 2.84
N GLY A 241 1.14 -18.16 4.15
CA GLY A 241 0.49 -16.99 4.75
C GLY A 241 -1.02 -17.23 4.91
N MET A 242 -1.64 -16.47 5.79
CA MET A 242 -3.08 -16.47 5.97
C MET A 242 -3.69 -15.29 5.21
N ALA A 243 -4.74 -15.56 4.44
CA ALA A 243 -5.50 -14.50 3.80
C ALA A 243 -6.43 -13.88 4.83
N VAL A 244 -6.38 -12.56 4.94
CA VAL A 244 -7.32 -11.76 5.72
C VAL A 244 -8.17 -10.96 4.75
N GLU A 245 -9.46 -10.83 5.07
CA GLU A 245 -10.37 -10.05 4.26
C GLU A 245 -10.24 -8.56 4.62
N LEU A 246 -10.05 -7.72 3.62
CA LEU A 246 -10.08 -6.27 3.73
C LEU A 246 -11.32 -5.72 3.04
N LYS A 247 -11.90 -4.65 3.59
CA LYS A 247 -12.90 -3.88 2.86
C LYS A 247 -12.19 -2.99 1.84
N SER A 248 -12.83 -2.81 0.70
CA SER A 248 -12.30 -2.04 -0.44
C SER A 248 -13.38 -1.13 -1.04
N PRO A 249 -12.99 0.05 -1.58
CA PRO A 249 -13.95 1.06 -2.01
C PRO A 249 -14.58 0.73 -3.37
N GLU A 250 -15.91 0.73 -3.41
CA GLU A 250 -16.75 0.71 -4.60
C GLU A 250 -17.61 1.98 -4.61
N MET A 251 -17.43 2.86 -5.60
CA MET A 251 -18.16 4.13 -5.71
C MET A 251 -18.05 5.03 -4.46
N GLY A 252 -16.86 5.06 -3.84
CA GLY A 252 -16.61 5.83 -2.61
C GLY A 252 -17.21 5.22 -1.33
N LYS A 253 -17.71 3.97 -1.37
CA LYS A 253 -18.22 3.22 -0.21
C LYS A 253 -17.45 1.91 -0.05
N MET A 254 -17.18 1.50 1.19
CA MET A 254 -16.52 0.21 1.47
C MET A 254 -17.49 -0.96 1.31
N ALA A 255 -17.61 -1.52 0.10
CA ALA A 255 -18.61 -2.53 -0.25
C ALA A 255 -18.05 -3.82 -0.88
N SER A 256 -16.78 -3.84 -1.29
CA SER A 256 -16.12 -5.03 -1.84
C SER A 256 -15.10 -5.59 -0.85
N ALA A 257 -14.74 -6.86 -1.02
CA ALA A 257 -13.73 -7.54 -0.22
C ALA A 257 -12.49 -7.90 -1.07
N THR A 258 -11.30 -7.57 -0.58
CA THR A 258 -10.02 -8.06 -1.13
C THR A 258 -9.37 -9.04 -0.16
N ARG A 259 -8.60 -9.99 -0.69
CA ARG A 259 -7.83 -10.94 0.13
C ARG A 259 -6.39 -10.48 0.20
N GLU A 260 -5.96 -10.10 1.39
CA GLU A 260 -4.59 -9.72 1.67
C GLU A 260 -3.87 -10.81 2.46
N TYR A 261 -2.67 -11.16 2.01
CA TYR A 261 -1.68 -11.89 2.78
C TYR A 261 -0.66 -10.88 3.31
N LEU A 262 -0.91 -10.32 4.50
CA LEU A 262 -0.01 -9.32 5.08
C LEU A 262 1.40 -9.89 5.30
N VAL A 263 1.49 -11.17 5.70
CA VAL A 263 2.76 -11.90 5.84
C VAL A 263 2.69 -13.22 5.09
N CYS A 264 3.56 -13.40 4.11
CA CYS A 264 3.71 -14.63 3.34
C CYS A 264 5.14 -14.82 2.83
N ASN A 265 5.45 -16.05 2.39
CA ASN A 265 6.71 -16.29 1.72
C ASN A 265 6.62 -15.77 0.29
N VAL A 266 7.59 -14.94 -0.08
CA VAL A 266 7.72 -14.38 -1.42
C VAL A 266 9.09 -14.71 -2.01
N GLU A 267 9.10 -14.99 -3.31
CA GLU A 267 10.31 -15.19 -4.10
C GLU A 267 10.22 -14.28 -5.33
N TYR A 268 11.21 -13.41 -5.51
CA TYR A 268 11.29 -12.51 -6.66
C TYR A 268 12.53 -12.78 -7.49
N ARG A 269 12.38 -12.73 -8.82
CA ARG A 269 13.47 -12.87 -9.77
C ARG A 269 13.40 -11.79 -10.84
N LEU A 270 14.53 -11.17 -11.11
CA LEU A 270 14.68 -10.25 -12.24
C LEU A 270 15.76 -10.78 -13.18
N ARG A 271 15.39 -10.92 -14.46
CA ARG A 271 16.31 -11.34 -15.53
C ARG A 271 16.40 -10.29 -16.62
N LYS A 272 17.54 -10.22 -17.30
CA LYS A 272 17.75 -9.40 -18.50
C LYS A 272 18.44 -10.25 -19.57
N ARG A 273 17.80 -10.45 -20.72
CA ARG A 273 18.32 -11.28 -21.82
C ARG A 273 18.77 -12.69 -21.38
N GLY A 274 18.01 -13.29 -20.46
CA GLY A 274 18.31 -14.63 -19.92
C GLY A 274 19.24 -14.65 -18.71
N GLU A 275 20.00 -13.59 -18.45
CA GLU A 275 20.87 -13.49 -17.28
C GLU A 275 20.09 -13.06 -16.03
N GLU A 276 20.34 -13.72 -14.90
CA GLU A 276 19.74 -13.39 -13.60
C GLU A 276 20.45 -12.19 -12.98
N LEU A 277 19.73 -11.08 -12.84
CA LEU A 277 20.23 -9.87 -12.16
C LEU A 277 20.12 -10.02 -10.65
N PHE A 278 19.01 -10.58 -10.18
CA PHE A 278 18.86 -11.02 -8.80
C PHE A 278 17.78 -12.09 -8.65
N HIS A 279 17.89 -12.81 -7.54
CA HIS A 279 16.89 -13.70 -7.02
C HIS A 279 16.89 -13.60 -5.50
N VAL A 280 15.78 -13.12 -4.93
CA VAL A 280 15.64 -12.85 -3.50
C VAL A 280 14.40 -13.53 -2.94
N LYS A 281 14.47 -13.92 -1.66
CA LYS A 281 13.37 -14.56 -0.94
C LYS A 281 13.16 -13.88 0.40
N SER A 282 11.91 -13.78 0.82
CA SER A 282 11.56 -13.31 2.16
C SER A 282 10.39 -14.13 2.71
N ARG A 283 10.30 -14.22 4.04
CA ARG A 283 9.14 -14.76 4.76
C ARG A 283 8.17 -13.66 5.20
N ASN A 284 8.53 -12.40 4.96
CA ASN A 284 7.87 -11.20 5.48
C ASN A 284 7.30 -10.32 4.35
N GLY A 285 7.03 -10.93 3.19
CA GLY A 285 6.42 -10.23 2.05
C GLY A 285 4.91 -10.16 2.21
N SER A 286 4.31 -9.21 1.49
CA SER A 286 2.86 -9.09 1.37
C SER A 286 2.41 -9.36 -0.06
N TYR A 287 1.19 -9.84 -0.19
CA TYR A 287 0.60 -10.15 -1.48
C TYR A 287 -0.92 -10.01 -1.41
N GLU A 288 -1.50 -9.46 -2.47
CA GLU A 288 -2.93 -9.33 -2.64
C GLU A 288 -3.34 -9.86 -4.01
N PHE A 289 -4.52 -10.48 -4.07
CA PHE A 289 -5.11 -10.90 -5.33
C PHE A 289 -6.64 -10.80 -5.29
N LEU A 290 -7.19 -10.21 -6.35
CA LEU A 290 -8.61 -10.12 -6.66
C LEU A 290 -8.86 -10.54 -8.11
#